data_AF-A0A941RUX9-F1
#
_entry.id   AF-A0A941RUX9-F1
#
_cell.length_a   1.000
_cell.length_b   1.000
_cell.length_c   1.000
_cell.angle_alpha   90.00
_cell.angle_beta   90.00
_cell.angle_gamma   90.00
#
_symmetry.space_group_name_H-M   'P 1'
#
loop_
_entity.id
_entity.type
_entity.pdbx_description
1 polymer ?
#
loop_
_entity_poly.entity_id
_entity_poly.type
_entity_poly.pdbx_seq_one_letter_code
_entity_poly.pdbx_strand_id
1 'polypeptide(L)'
;MQSKWPFEVPRHTASFTTRFVLEGAPVLRVYHDYDGDWQFHGATEQPATASAAQVVALGTVVDRDPTFLQLHDLPIGWVAERKSASKPWRRAKNHPFPTFAEDGYYLEDADWLAQFRDDVHPPAAEDCEQLAPGMYVKLAFRFQDEQAERRDFETERMWVLITDIDDQGTCAGTLENDPQHADQLSCGAEIHFHPSHVLEILEDSDS
;
A
#
# COMPACT_ATOMS: atom_id res chain seq x y z
N MET A 1 -21.69 -25.85 10.66
CA MET A 1 -20.39 -26.24 10.10
C MET A 1 -19.49 -25.02 10.21
N GLN A 2 -18.32 -25.10 10.82
CA GLN A 2 -17.36 -23.99 10.74
C GLN A 2 -16.98 -23.86 9.26
N SER A 3 -17.24 -22.71 8.66
CA SER A 3 -16.74 -22.37 7.34
C SER A 3 -15.22 -22.56 7.37
N LYS A 4 -14.68 -23.32 6.41
CA LYS A 4 -13.24 -23.53 6.28
C LYS A 4 -12.56 -22.16 6.23
N TRP A 5 -11.55 -21.94 7.07
CA TRP A 5 -10.76 -20.70 7.10
C TRP A 5 -10.04 -20.53 5.75
N PRO A 6 -10.35 -19.49 4.96
CA PRO A 6 -9.85 -19.36 3.60
C PRO A 6 -8.63 -18.44 3.47
N PHE A 7 -8.32 -17.63 4.48
CA PHE A 7 -7.17 -16.72 4.46
C PHE A 7 -5.85 -17.50 4.49
N GLU A 8 -4.84 -16.98 3.81
CA GLU A 8 -3.49 -17.54 3.78
C GLU A 8 -2.73 -17.31 5.10
N VAL A 9 -3.21 -16.36 5.91
CA VAL A 9 -2.68 -16.06 7.25
C VAL A 9 -3.46 -16.77 8.35
N PRO A 10 -2.85 -17.10 9.51
CA PRO A 10 -3.55 -17.74 10.61
C PRO A 10 -4.73 -16.95 11.19
N ARG A 11 -5.69 -17.64 11.82
CA ARG A 11 -6.82 -16.99 12.53
C ARG A 11 -6.41 -16.01 13.62
N HIS A 12 -5.22 -16.20 14.20
CA HIS A 12 -4.68 -15.37 15.28
C HIS A 12 -3.82 -14.20 14.78
N THR A 13 -3.70 -14.01 13.46
CA THR A 13 -3.04 -12.83 12.87
C THR A 13 -3.66 -11.56 13.44
N ALA A 14 -2.81 -10.63 13.84
CA ALA A 14 -3.24 -9.33 14.33
C ALA A 14 -3.99 -8.58 13.23
N SER A 15 -5.01 -7.83 13.63
CA SER A 15 -5.76 -6.94 12.75
C SER A 15 -6.19 -5.73 13.55
N PHE A 16 -6.26 -4.59 12.88
CA PHE A 16 -6.62 -3.32 13.48
C PHE A 16 -8.09 -3.01 13.23
N THR A 17 -8.75 -2.46 14.24
CA THR A 17 -10.12 -2.00 14.11
C THR A 17 -10.37 -0.87 15.11
N THR A 18 -11.61 -0.43 15.23
CA THR A 18 -11.99 0.60 16.21
C THR A 18 -12.95 0.04 17.25
N ARG A 19 -12.96 0.65 18.44
CA ARG A 19 -13.97 0.35 19.48
C ARG A 19 -15.40 0.41 18.95
N PHE A 20 -15.69 1.32 18.01
CA PHE A 20 -17.03 1.47 17.42
C PHE A 20 -17.46 0.21 16.67
N VAL A 21 -16.56 -0.37 15.87
CA VAL A 21 -16.79 -1.65 15.19
C VAL A 21 -16.98 -2.76 16.24
N LEU A 22 -16.15 -2.76 17.29
CA LEU A 22 -16.29 -3.73 18.38
C LEU A 22 -17.60 -3.57 19.18
N GLU A 23 -18.18 -2.38 19.22
CA GLU A 23 -19.46 -2.07 19.86
C GLU A 23 -20.67 -2.28 18.93
N GLY A 24 -20.45 -2.61 17.66
CA GLY A 24 -21.51 -3.01 16.72
C GLY A 24 -21.74 -2.10 15.53
N ALA A 25 -20.90 -1.08 15.33
CA ALA A 25 -20.92 -0.32 14.10
C ALA A 25 -20.59 -1.24 12.90
N PRO A 26 -21.26 -1.05 11.74
CA PRO A 26 -20.97 -1.84 10.56
C PRO A 26 -19.58 -1.50 10.03
N VAL A 27 -18.80 -2.51 9.65
CA VAL A 27 -17.57 -2.30 8.88
C VAL A 27 -17.95 -1.91 7.46
N LEU A 28 -17.43 -0.79 6.99
CA LEU A 28 -17.70 -0.24 5.66
C LEU A 28 -16.43 -0.14 4.81
N ARG A 29 -15.25 -0.21 5.42
CA ARG A 29 -13.96 -0.15 4.75
C ARG A 29 -13.03 -1.19 5.35
N VAL A 30 -12.37 -1.97 4.51
CA VAL A 30 -11.38 -2.97 4.88
C VAL A 30 -10.12 -2.68 4.10
N TYR A 31 -8.98 -2.61 4.79
CA TYR A 31 -7.67 -2.42 4.18
C TYR A 31 -6.86 -3.68 4.40
N HIS A 32 -6.16 -4.11 3.37
CA HIS A 32 -4.97 -4.93 3.49
C HIS A 32 -3.85 -3.98 3.09
N ASP A 33 -3.21 -3.35 4.07
CA ASP A 33 -2.26 -2.28 3.81
C ASP A 33 -0.96 -2.83 3.19
N TYR A 34 0.02 -1.95 2.99
CA TYR A 34 1.26 -2.30 2.32
C TYR A 34 2.23 -3.12 3.21
N ASP A 35 2.05 -3.08 4.53
CA ASP A 35 2.77 -3.92 5.51
C ASP A 35 2.16 -5.33 5.64
N GLY A 36 1.03 -5.58 4.97
CA GLY A 36 0.28 -6.85 5.03
C GLY A 36 -0.67 -6.94 6.23
N ASP A 37 -0.88 -5.83 6.93
CA ASP A 37 -1.80 -5.77 8.05
C ASP A 37 -3.25 -5.59 7.58
N TRP A 38 -4.15 -6.25 8.32
CA TRP A 38 -5.59 -6.19 8.05
C TRP A 38 -6.22 -5.12 8.93
N GLN A 39 -6.98 -4.22 8.33
CA GLN A 39 -7.70 -3.17 9.06
C GLN A 39 -9.19 -3.13 8.73
N PHE A 40 -10.04 -2.97 9.74
CA PHE A 40 -11.50 -2.98 9.62
C PHE A 40 -12.11 -1.72 10.23
N HIS A 41 -12.65 -0.85 9.37
CA HIS A 41 -13.13 0.48 9.74
C HIS A 41 -14.61 0.67 9.45
N GLY A 42 -15.26 1.45 10.31
CA GLY A 42 -16.66 1.86 10.16
C GLY A 42 -16.82 3.01 9.17
N ALA A 43 -17.86 3.82 9.38
CA ALA A 43 -18.11 5.03 8.59
C ALA A 43 -17.01 6.09 8.80
N THR A 44 -16.86 7.01 7.85
CA THR A 44 -15.85 8.08 7.88
C THR A 44 -15.99 9.00 9.10
N GLU A 45 -17.21 9.12 9.62
CA GLU A 45 -17.55 9.91 10.81
C GLU A 45 -17.11 9.24 12.13
N GLN A 46 -16.63 7.99 12.05
CA GLN A 46 -16.06 7.23 13.17
C GLN A 46 -14.57 7.04 12.95
N PRO A 47 -13.75 8.08 13.21
CA PRO A 47 -12.33 8.06 12.87
C PRO A 47 -11.55 7.05 13.71
N ALA A 48 -10.54 6.44 13.09
CA ALA A 48 -9.57 5.54 13.72
C ALA A 48 -8.49 6.33 14.47
N THR A 49 -8.88 7.08 15.50
CA THR A 49 -7.92 7.77 16.36
C THR A 49 -7.16 6.78 17.24
N ALA A 50 -5.98 7.16 17.74
CA ALA A 50 -5.21 6.34 18.69
C ALA A 50 -6.04 5.88 19.91
N SER A 51 -6.98 6.72 20.38
CA SER A 51 -7.88 6.39 21.50
C SER A 51 -9.03 5.44 21.15
N ALA A 52 -9.35 5.30 19.86
CA ALA A 52 -10.40 4.40 19.36
C ALA A 52 -9.83 3.11 18.76
N ALA A 53 -8.56 3.13 18.33
CA ALA A 53 -7.86 1.99 17.75
C ALA A 53 -7.82 0.80 18.70
N GLN A 54 -8.03 -0.40 18.16
CA GLN A 54 -8.03 -1.67 18.87
C GLN A 54 -7.34 -2.72 18.01
N VAL A 55 -6.58 -3.62 18.64
CA VAL A 55 -5.97 -4.77 17.98
C VAL A 55 -6.75 -6.01 18.37
N VAL A 56 -7.15 -6.80 17.38
CA VAL A 56 -7.90 -8.05 17.57
C VAL A 56 -7.38 -9.11 16.60
N ALA A 57 -7.59 -10.38 16.94
CA ALA A 57 -7.31 -11.46 16.00
C ALA A 57 -8.26 -11.38 14.79
N LEU A 58 -7.73 -11.55 13.58
CA LEU A 58 -8.50 -11.53 12.33
C LEU A 58 -9.69 -12.52 12.39
N GLY A 59 -9.47 -13.70 12.98
CA GLY A 59 -10.52 -14.69 13.20
C GLY A 59 -11.68 -14.16 14.05
N THR A 60 -11.43 -13.30 15.03
CA THR A 60 -12.47 -12.67 15.87
C THR A 60 -13.38 -11.75 15.05
N VAL A 61 -12.79 -10.97 14.14
CA VAL A 61 -13.54 -10.05 13.28
C VAL A 61 -14.38 -10.83 12.27
N VAL A 62 -13.80 -11.87 11.66
CA VAL A 62 -14.48 -12.76 10.71
C VAL A 62 -15.59 -13.59 11.37
N ASP A 63 -15.41 -14.06 12.60
CA ASP A 63 -16.44 -14.81 13.33
C ASP A 63 -17.66 -13.93 13.64
N ARG A 64 -17.44 -12.62 13.83
CA ARG A 64 -18.51 -11.64 14.07
C ARG A 64 -19.28 -11.31 12.80
N ASP A 65 -18.60 -11.15 11.67
CA ASP A 65 -19.23 -10.91 10.36
C ASP A 65 -18.58 -11.82 9.30
N PRO A 66 -19.17 -13.02 9.07
CA PRO A 66 -18.68 -13.97 8.08
C PRO A 66 -18.68 -13.44 6.65
N THR A 67 -19.30 -12.28 6.36
CA THR A 67 -19.20 -11.67 5.03
C THR A 67 -17.77 -11.24 4.70
N PHE A 68 -16.87 -11.10 5.68
CA PHE A 68 -15.45 -10.83 5.43
C PHE A 68 -14.70 -12.02 4.83
N LEU A 69 -15.24 -13.25 4.89
CA LEU A 69 -14.66 -14.41 4.19
C LEU A 69 -14.55 -14.16 2.68
N GLN A 70 -15.42 -13.32 2.11
CA GLN A 70 -15.37 -12.97 0.69
C GLN A 70 -14.23 -12.01 0.34
N LEU A 71 -13.46 -11.53 1.32
CA LEU A 71 -12.29 -10.66 1.14
C LEU A 71 -10.98 -11.38 1.41
N HIS A 72 -10.97 -12.70 1.60
CA HIS A 72 -9.78 -13.49 1.91
C HIS A 72 -8.60 -13.33 0.93
N ASP A 73 -8.92 -12.91 -0.30
CA ASP A 73 -8.07 -12.74 -1.46
C ASP A 73 -7.86 -11.25 -1.79
N LEU A 74 -8.18 -10.33 -0.88
CA LEU A 74 -7.86 -8.91 -1.05
C LEU A 74 -6.33 -8.78 -1.07
N PRO A 75 -5.72 -8.27 -2.16
CA PRO A 75 -4.27 -8.17 -2.24
C PRO A 75 -3.69 -7.17 -1.23
N ILE A 76 -2.41 -7.30 -0.89
CA ILE A 76 -1.65 -6.29 -0.13
C ILE A 76 -1.71 -4.95 -0.86
N GLY A 77 -1.79 -3.85 -0.12
CA GLY A 77 -1.96 -2.50 -0.66
C GLY A 77 -3.33 -2.24 -1.27
N TRP A 78 -4.36 -3.04 -0.99
CA TRP A 78 -5.73 -2.83 -1.50
C TRP A 78 -6.73 -2.46 -0.41
N VAL A 79 -7.80 -1.80 -0.84
CA VAL A 79 -8.96 -1.46 -0.03
C VAL A 79 -10.23 -2.07 -0.62
N ALA A 80 -11.13 -2.50 0.26
CA ALA A 80 -12.49 -2.89 -0.08
C ALA A 80 -13.50 -2.02 0.67
N GLU A 81 -14.39 -1.36 -0.05
CA GLU A 81 -15.39 -0.43 0.51
C GLU A 81 -16.82 -0.83 0.15
N ARG A 82 -17.77 -0.64 1.07
CA ARG A 82 -19.21 -0.85 0.84
C ARG A 82 -20.03 0.28 1.43
N LYS A 83 -21.16 0.60 0.78
CA LYS A 83 -22.06 1.69 1.24
C LYS A 83 -22.82 1.35 2.53
N SER A 84 -23.05 0.06 2.80
CA SER A 84 -23.66 -0.45 4.03
C SER A 84 -23.36 -1.95 4.16
N ALA A 85 -23.65 -2.53 5.33
CA ALA A 85 -23.38 -3.95 5.61
C ALA A 85 -24.04 -4.93 4.62
N SER A 86 -25.13 -4.51 3.95
CA SER A 86 -25.87 -5.33 2.97
C SER A 86 -25.49 -5.09 1.51
N LYS A 87 -24.54 -4.18 1.24
CA LYS A 87 -24.10 -3.86 -0.13
C LYS A 87 -22.80 -4.59 -0.48
N PRO A 88 -22.59 -4.93 -1.77
CA PRO A 88 -21.36 -5.58 -2.19
C PRO A 88 -20.13 -4.69 -1.94
N TRP A 89 -18.99 -5.33 -1.75
CA TRP A 89 -17.70 -4.64 -1.72
C TRP A 89 -17.31 -4.15 -3.11
N ARG A 90 -16.77 -2.94 -3.17
CA ARG A 90 -15.97 -2.43 -4.28
C ARG A 90 -14.52 -2.52 -3.84
N ARG A 91 -13.70 -3.26 -4.60
CA ARG A 91 -12.26 -3.38 -4.36
C ARG A 91 -11.51 -2.39 -5.26
N ALA A 92 -10.44 -1.81 -4.75
CA ALA A 92 -9.52 -0.95 -5.49
C ALA A 92 -8.14 -0.98 -4.82
N LYS A 93 -7.09 -0.59 -5.54
CA LYS A 93 -5.79 -0.34 -4.91
C LYS A 93 -5.92 0.82 -3.92
N ASN A 94 -5.26 0.69 -2.78
CA ASN A 94 -5.18 1.74 -1.79
C ASN A 94 -4.07 2.70 -2.24
N HIS A 95 -4.42 3.96 -2.47
CA HIS A 95 -3.48 4.98 -2.93
C HIS A 95 -3.26 6.03 -1.83
N PRO A 96 -2.53 5.71 -0.75
CA PRO A 96 -1.98 6.75 0.13
C PRO A 96 -0.79 7.49 -0.52
N PHE A 97 -0.36 7.02 -1.70
CA PHE A 97 0.74 7.52 -2.51
C PHE A 97 0.19 8.15 -3.81
N PRO A 98 1.03 8.85 -4.61
CA PRO A 98 0.58 9.55 -5.81
C PRO A 98 -0.30 8.70 -6.73
N THR A 99 -1.35 9.33 -7.26
CA THR A 99 -2.29 8.73 -8.22
C THR A 99 -2.22 9.42 -9.56
N PHE A 100 -2.45 8.67 -10.64
CA PHE A 100 -2.49 9.29 -11.97
C PHE A 100 -3.56 10.39 -12.07
N ALA A 101 -4.71 10.22 -11.41
CA ALA A 101 -5.81 11.17 -11.47
C ALA A 101 -5.51 12.50 -10.77
N GLU A 102 -4.73 12.50 -9.69
CA GLU A 102 -4.42 13.69 -8.90
C GLU A 102 -3.04 14.27 -9.25
N ASP A 103 -2.06 13.41 -9.47
CA ASP A 103 -0.65 13.77 -9.62
C ASP A 103 -0.13 13.62 -11.06
N GLY A 104 -0.89 12.95 -11.94
CA GLY A 104 -0.45 12.64 -13.30
C GLY A 104 0.52 11.45 -13.40
N TYR A 105 0.81 10.80 -12.28
CA TYR A 105 1.59 9.57 -12.23
C TYR A 105 1.19 8.72 -11.02
N TYR A 106 1.56 7.44 -11.04
CA TYR A 106 1.56 6.61 -9.82
C TYR A 106 2.84 5.78 -9.74
N LEU A 107 3.14 5.29 -8.54
CA LEU A 107 4.30 4.44 -8.30
C LEU A 107 3.94 2.96 -8.53
N GLU A 108 4.70 2.28 -9.37
CA GLU A 108 4.55 0.84 -9.55
C GLU A 108 5.06 0.08 -8.34
N ASP A 109 4.38 -1.03 -8.05
CA ASP A 109 4.80 -1.96 -7.01
C ASP A 109 5.95 -2.82 -7.55
N ALA A 110 7.10 -2.77 -6.87
CA ALA A 110 8.34 -3.39 -7.31
C ALA A 110 8.23 -4.92 -7.30
N ASP A 111 7.61 -5.49 -6.26
CA ASP A 111 7.37 -6.93 -6.12
C ASP A 111 6.43 -7.46 -7.20
N TRP A 112 5.38 -6.70 -7.51
CA TRP A 112 4.48 -7.01 -8.62
C TRP A 112 5.21 -6.94 -9.96
N LEU A 113 6.01 -5.90 -10.21
CA LEU A 113 6.79 -5.76 -11.44
C LEU A 113 7.76 -6.93 -11.63
N ALA A 114 8.44 -7.37 -10.56
CA ALA A 114 9.41 -8.46 -10.59
C ALA A 114 8.80 -9.81 -11.03
N GLN A 115 7.49 -10.00 -10.87
CA GLN A 115 6.78 -11.20 -11.34
C GLN A 115 6.64 -11.27 -12.87
N PHE A 116 6.71 -10.12 -13.55
CA PHE A 116 6.48 -10.01 -15.00
C PHE A 116 7.69 -9.48 -15.77
N ARG A 117 8.69 -8.95 -15.08
CA ARG A 117 9.88 -8.32 -15.67
C ARG A 117 11.16 -8.91 -15.09
N ASP A 118 11.93 -9.57 -15.95
CA ASP A 118 13.23 -10.15 -15.59
C ASP A 118 14.30 -9.10 -15.27
N ASP A 119 14.10 -7.84 -15.67
CA ASP A 119 15.04 -6.73 -15.42
C ASP A 119 14.71 -5.92 -14.16
N VAL A 120 13.79 -6.41 -13.33
CA VAL A 120 13.41 -5.81 -12.04
C VAL A 120 13.74 -6.79 -10.92
N HIS A 121 14.61 -6.36 -10.01
CA HIS A 121 15.05 -7.14 -8.85
C HIS A 121 14.96 -6.25 -7.62
N PRO A 122 13.78 -6.15 -6.98
CA PRO A 122 13.59 -5.33 -5.79
C PRO A 122 14.54 -5.79 -4.67
N PRO A 123 14.99 -4.88 -3.79
CA PRO A 123 15.77 -5.25 -2.61
C PRO A 123 15.00 -6.23 -1.72
N ALA A 124 15.72 -7.00 -0.90
CA ALA A 124 15.06 -7.86 0.08
C ALA A 124 14.39 -7.00 1.16
N ALA A 125 13.38 -7.55 1.84
CA ALA A 125 12.72 -6.85 2.95
C ALA A 125 13.70 -6.40 4.03
N GLU A 126 14.72 -7.21 4.33
CA GLU A 126 15.79 -6.89 5.30
C GLU A 126 16.64 -5.67 4.87
N ASP A 127 16.80 -5.44 3.56
CA ASP A 127 17.50 -4.26 3.05
C ASP A 127 16.58 -3.02 3.13
N CYS A 128 15.29 -3.20 2.85
CA CYS A 128 14.28 -2.16 2.99
C CYS A 128 14.09 -1.70 4.46
N GLU A 129 14.25 -2.59 5.43
CA GLU A 129 14.25 -2.24 6.86
C GLU A 129 15.41 -1.32 7.27
N GLN A 130 16.47 -1.25 6.45
CA GLN A 130 17.65 -0.42 6.70
C GLN A 130 17.59 0.94 5.98
N LEU A 131 16.49 1.24 5.28
CA LEU A 131 16.30 2.54 4.65
C LEU A 131 16.38 3.65 5.69
N ALA A 132 17.08 4.72 5.32
CA ALA A 132 17.28 5.88 6.18
C ALA A 132 17.37 7.17 5.35
N PRO A 133 17.03 8.32 5.94
CA PRO A 133 17.31 9.62 5.33
C PRO A 133 18.77 9.75 4.91
N GLY A 134 18.99 10.25 3.69
CA GLY A 134 20.32 10.32 3.05
C GLY A 134 20.60 9.21 2.05
N MET A 135 19.83 8.11 2.05
CA MET A 135 19.96 7.04 1.07
C MET A 135 19.24 7.39 -0.24
N TYR A 136 19.75 6.88 -1.35
CA TYR A 136 19.12 7.01 -2.66
C TYR A 136 18.41 5.71 -3.03
N VAL A 137 17.16 5.83 -3.45
CA VAL A 137 16.37 4.70 -3.95
C VAL A 137 15.84 4.99 -5.34
N LYS A 138 15.64 3.95 -6.12
CA LYS A 138 15.07 4.05 -7.46
C LYS A 138 13.63 3.57 -7.43
N LEU A 139 12.71 4.37 -7.95
CA LEU A 139 11.30 4.04 -8.04
C LEU A 139 10.86 3.95 -9.51
N ALA A 140 9.80 3.21 -9.79
CA ALA A 140 9.13 3.20 -11.10
C ALA A 140 7.91 4.13 -11.10
N PHE A 141 7.97 5.18 -11.90
CA PHE A 141 6.89 6.14 -12.11
C PHE A 141 6.14 5.79 -13.38
N ARG A 142 4.84 5.55 -13.28
CA ARG A 142 3.98 5.33 -14.43
C ARG A 142 3.12 6.56 -14.71
N PHE A 143 3.25 7.11 -15.91
CA PHE A 143 2.56 8.33 -16.35
C PHE A 143 1.29 8.04 -17.14
N GLN A 144 0.54 7.03 -16.71
CA GLN A 144 -0.70 6.61 -17.34
C GLN A 144 -1.63 6.01 -16.29
N ASP A 145 -2.93 6.06 -16.56
CA ASP A 145 -3.95 5.41 -15.73
C ASP A 145 -3.61 3.93 -15.46
N GLU A 146 -3.81 3.49 -14.22
CA GLU A 146 -3.51 2.12 -13.77
C GLU A 146 -4.34 1.06 -14.50
N GLN A 147 -5.53 1.42 -15.00
CA GLN A 147 -6.40 0.54 -15.78
C GLN A 147 -6.09 0.58 -17.27
N ALA A 148 -5.22 1.48 -17.74
CA ALA A 148 -4.83 1.53 -19.13
C ALA A 148 -4.01 0.29 -19.51
N GLU A 149 -4.09 -0.10 -20.78
CA GLU A 149 -3.24 -1.14 -21.33
C GLU A 149 -1.76 -0.79 -21.08
N ARG A 150 -1.03 -1.70 -20.43
CA ARG A 150 0.40 -1.53 -20.19
C ARG A 150 1.15 -1.62 -21.51
N ARG A 151 1.80 -0.52 -21.91
CA ARG A 151 2.72 -0.48 -23.05
C ARG A 151 4.14 -0.21 -22.58
N ASP A 152 5.10 -0.73 -23.33
CA ASP A 152 6.50 -0.36 -23.17
C ASP A 152 6.63 1.16 -23.30
N PHE A 153 7.50 1.79 -22.49
CA PHE A 153 7.74 3.25 -22.40
C PHE A 153 6.76 4.09 -21.56
N GLU A 154 5.75 3.51 -20.91
CA GLU A 154 4.85 4.26 -20.01
C GLU A 154 5.39 4.41 -18.57
N THR A 155 6.57 3.88 -18.31
CA THR A 155 7.22 3.87 -17.00
C THR A 155 8.63 4.44 -17.09
N GLU A 156 8.96 5.37 -16.20
CA GLU A 156 10.33 5.85 -16.00
C GLU A 156 10.88 5.38 -14.65
N ARG A 157 12.17 5.05 -14.62
CA ARG A 157 12.88 4.69 -13.39
C ARG A 157 13.73 5.87 -12.96
N MET A 158 13.45 6.42 -11.79
CA MET A 158 14.07 7.66 -11.34
C MET A 158 14.59 7.53 -9.91
N TRP A 159 15.65 8.28 -9.61
CA TRP A 159 16.28 8.29 -8.29
C TRP A 159 15.60 9.30 -7.38
N VAL A 160 15.35 8.87 -6.15
CA VAL A 160 14.77 9.67 -5.08
C VAL A 160 15.71 9.60 -3.88
N LEU A 161 16.14 10.76 -3.38
CA LEU A 161 16.87 10.89 -2.12
C LEU A 161 15.87 10.83 -0.97
N ILE A 162 16.01 9.86 -0.06
CA ILE A 162 15.16 9.77 1.12
C ILE A 162 15.46 10.96 2.05
N THR A 163 14.42 11.70 2.42
CA THR A 163 14.51 12.86 3.30
C THR A 163 13.89 12.61 4.66
N ASP A 164 12.86 11.75 4.74
CA ASP A 164 12.20 11.38 5.98
C ASP A 164 11.58 9.99 5.90
N ILE A 165 11.38 9.34 7.05
CA ILE A 165 10.63 8.08 7.18
C ILE A 165 9.76 8.20 8.42
N ASP A 166 8.44 8.02 8.25
CA ASP A 166 7.50 8.14 9.35
C ASP A 166 7.45 6.90 10.26
N ASP A 167 6.62 6.95 11.30
CA ASP A 167 6.49 5.86 12.27
C ASP A 167 5.79 4.61 11.73
N GLN A 168 5.18 4.68 10.54
CA GLN A 168 4.61 3.56 9.79
C GLN A 168 5.56 3.06 8.71
N GLY A 169 6.80 3.56 8.63
CA GLY A 169 7.75 3.16 7.59
C GLY A 169 7.46 3.76 6.21
N THR A 170 6.51 4.68 6.09
CA THR A 170 6.31 5.42 4.85
C THR A 170 7.46 6.40 4.63
N CYS A 171 8.08 6.31 3.47
CA CYS A 171 9.21 7.15 3.09
C CYS A 171 8.72 8.42 2.40
N ALA A 172 9.39 9.53 2.69
CA ALA A 172 9.35 10.75 1.91
C ALA A 172 10.74 11.00 1.31
N GLY A 173 10.78 11.53 0.08
CA GLY A 173 12.04 11.82 -0.57
C GLY A 173 11.94 12.87 -1.66
N THR A 174 13.09 13.36 -2.11
CA THR A 174 13.21 14.35 -3.18
C THR A 174 13.65 13.69 -4.47
N LEU A 175 12.95 13.97 -5.56
CA LEU A 175 13.31 13.50 -6.89
C LEU A 175 14.60 14.17 -7.39
N GLU A 176 15.58 13.38 -7.84
CA GLU A 176 16.94 13.86 -8.15
C GLU A 176 17.22 14.01 -9.65
N ASN A 177 16.22 13.74 -10.50
CA ASN A 177 16.35 13.94 -11.94
C ASN A 177 15.03 14.45 -12.55
N ASP A 178 15.13 15.23 -13.62
CA ASP A 178 13.95 15.62 -14.38
C ASP A 178 13.38 14.41 -15.14
N PRO A 179 12.06 14.17 -15.06
CA PRO A 179 11.39 13.15 -15.86
C PRO A 179 11.39 13.54 -17.34
N GLN A 180 11.47 12.54 -18.22
CA GLN A 180 11.54 12.78 -19.67
C GLN A 180 10.17 13.00 -20.31
N HIS A 181 9.11 12.40 -19.74
CA HIS A 181 7.76 12.37 -20.31
C HIS A 181 6.70 12.97 -19.38
N ALA A 182 7.11 13.77 -18.40
CA ALA A 182 6.18 14.38 -17.44
C ALA A 182 6.40 15.88 -17.32
N ASP A 183 5.47 16.68 -17.85
CA ASP A 183 5.46 18.13 -17.68
C ASP A 183 5.06 18.56 -16.25
N GLN A 184 4.49 17.62 -15.47
CA GLN A 184 3.86 17.86 -14.17
C GLN A 184 4.77 17.54 -12.98
N LEU A 185 5.90 16.89 -13.23
CA LEU A 185 6.86 16.47 -12.22
C LEU A 185 8.23 17.03 -12.60
N SER A 186 8.99 17.53 -11.65
CA SER A 186 10.33 18.10 -11.90
C SER A 186 11.30 17.68 -10.82
N CYS A 187 12.60 17.74 -11.12
CA CYS A 187 13.64 17.59 -10.11
C CYS A 187 13.35 18.49 -8.90
N GLY A 188 13.56 17.96 -7.69
CA GLY A 188 13.22 18.63 -6.44
C GLY A 188 11.80 18.37 -5.92
N ALA A 189 10.94 17.65 -6.66
CA ALA A 189 9.61 17.29 -6.20
C ALA A 189 9.67 16.32 -5.01
N GLU A 190 8.77 16.51 -4.05
CA GLU A 190 8.59 15.60 -2.90
C GLU A 190 7.74 14.40 -3.32
N ILE A 191 8.23 13.21 -3.01
CA ILE A 191 7.62 11.92 -3.35
C ILE A 191 7.38 11.14 -2.06
N HIS A 192 6.14 10.69 -1.86
CA HIS A 192 5.78 9.77 -0.78
C HIS A 192 5.62 8.35 -1.32
N PHE A 193 6.23 7.37 -0.66
CA PHE A 193 6.24 5.99 -1.13
C PHE A 193 6.41 4.97 0.00
N HIS A 194 5.89 3.76 -0.22
CA HIS A 194 6.17 2.59 0.61
C HIS A 194 7.48 1.90 0.16
N PRO A 195 8.22 1.21 1.04
CA PRO A 195 9.37 0.40 0.65
C PRO A 195 9.10 -0.61 -0.48
N SER A 196 7.87 -1.10 -0.64
CA SER A 196 7.49 -2.00 -1.76
C SER A 196 7.51 -1.32 -3.14
N HIS A 197 7.67 0.00 -3.23
CA HIS A 197 7.91 0.71 -4.48
C HIS A 197 9.40 0.77 -4.89
N VAL A 198 10.31 0.37 -3.99
CA VAL A 198 11.75 0.47 -4.21
C VAL A 198 12.22 -0.62 -5.18
N LEU A 199 12.74 -0.20 -6.33
CA LEU A 199 13.33 -1.09 -7.32
C LEU A 199 14.81 -1.40 -7.04
N GLU A 200 15.52 -0.44 -6.46
CA GLU A 200 16.99 -0.45 -6.32
C GLU A 200 17.38 0.50 -5.19
N ILE A 201 18.32 0.11 -4.34
CA ILE A 201 18.97 0.98 -3.36
C ILE A 201 20.37 1.29 -3.91
N LEU A 202 20.77 2.56 -3.91
CA LEU A 202 22.12 2.92 -4.32
C LEU A 202 23.10 2.43 -3.25
N GLU A 203 23.97 1.50 -3.62
CA GLU A 203 25.09 1.12 -2.77
C GLU A 203 26.13 2.25 -2.77
N ASP A 204 26.57 2.66 -1.58
CA ASP A 204 27.76 3.50 -1.47
C ASP A 204 28.92 2.73 -2.11
N SER A 205 29.40 3.22 -3.25
CA SER A 205 30.61 2.68 -3.84
C SER A 205 31.76 2.95 -2.89
N ASP A 206 32.10 1.96 -2.05
CA ASP A 206 33.29 1.93 -1.19
C ASP A 206 34.46 2.52 -1.98
N SER A 207 34.90 3.72 -1.59
CA SER A 207 36.05 4.43 -2.15
C SER A 207 37.29 4.20 -1.31
#